data_AF-A0A7X0BYW2-F1
#
_entry.id   AF-A0A7X0BYW2-F1
#
_cell.length_a   1.000
_cell.length_b   1.000
_cell.length_c   1.000
_cell.angle_alpha   90.00
_cell.angle_beta   90.00
_cell.angle_gamma   90.00
#
_symmetry.space_group_name_H-M   'P 1'
#
loop_
_entity.id
_entity.type
_entity.pdbx_description
1 polymer ?
#
loop_
_entity_poly.entity_id
_entity_poly.type
_entity_poly.pdbx_seq_one_letter_code
_entity_poly.pdbx_strand_id
1 'polypeptide(L)'
;METPAAGQPAGTAPATRAQPETPETRKTADVRSVTSVGGVGAGERDAAYMARAVELAALGQGTTSPNPVVGCVVLDAAGRVAGEGFHAYAGGPHAEVAALRQAGERARGGTAYVTLEPCDHTGRTGPCSLALLDAGVARVVIAVPDPNPEAAGGAERLRAHGVAVETGVLAAEAERVNAEWLTFARLGRPHVTWKFAATLDGRSAAADGTSQWITSPEARADVHRLRARADAVMAGIGTVLADDPRLTARPAPAAHPSAEPAAVPAAVPATEPATEPAPVPFAEPAPVLSAVPATEPGARPAAAPAAVLRVVVDSGARTPPTARVLDGEAPTLIAVAADSGPADSGAAGIAGRPGVELLRVPRDPRGGLDLCVLLGELARRDVVSVFLEGGPTLAGSFLAQGLIDRVVAYVAPALLGSGAAALGEAGVATIAGAHRLAFDDVRLVGPDLRLTARPLPARGPSRPGPSPSNPPHPSEEV
;
A
#
# COMPACT_ATOMS: atom_id res chain seq x y z
N MET A 1 64.95 31.34 12.83
CA MET A 1 65.40 30.51 11.70
C MET A 1 64.14 29.98 11.05
N GLU A 2 63.45 30.82 10.27
CA GLU A 2 63.68 31.15 8.85
C GLU A 2 62.65 30.41 7.97
N THR A 3 61.52 31.09 7.71
CA THR A 3 60.87 31.19 6.39
C THR A 3 61.82 31.85 5.37
N PRO A 4 61.60 31.82 4.02
CA PRO A 4 60.32 32.06 3.30
C PRO A 4 60.21 31.26 1.95
N ALA A 5 59.35 31.46 0.94
CA ALA A 5 58.42 32.50 0.48
C ALA A 5 57.45 31.88 -0.58
N ALA A 6 56.18 32.33 -0.69
CA ALA A 6 55.59 33.16 -1.76
C ALA A 6 55.40 32.50 -3.16
N GLY A 7 54.28 32.65 -3.89
CA GLY A 7 53.16 33.58 -3.73
C GLY A 7 52.03 33.43 -4.76
N GLN A 8 50.97 34.21 -4.54
CA GLN A 8 49.95 34.62 -5.52
C GLN A 8 50.45 35.86 -6.30
N PRO A 9 49.76 36.21 -7.41
CA PRO A 9 49.17 37.56 -7.43
C PRO A 9 47.73 37.61 -8.01
N ALA A 10 47.09 38.74 -7.71
CA ALA A 10 45.72 39.14 -8.03
C ALA A 10 45.62 40.07 -9.26
N GLY A 11 44.37 40.32 -9.71
CA GLY A 11 43.94 41.39 -10.62
C GLY A 11 43.78 40.94 -12.08
N THR A 12 42.81 41.36 -12.90
CA THR A 12 41.95 42.55 -12.88
C THR A 12 40.86 42.38 -13.96
N ALA A 13 39.64 42.89 -13.75
CA ALA A 13 38.66 43.15 -14.83
C ALA A 13 39.06 44.40 -15.64
N PRO A 14 38.60 44.58 -16.90
CA PRO A 14 37.50 45.55 -17.09
C PRO A 14 36.58 45.34 -18.34
N ALA A 15 35.54 46.17 -18.37
CA ALA A 15 34.87 46.78 -19.54
C ALA A 15 33.68 46.07 -20.22
N THR A 16 32.50 46.55 -19.81
CA THR A 16 31.33 46.94 -20.61
C THR A 16 31.53 47.11 -22.12
N ARG A 17 30.65 46.49 -22.92
CA ARG A 17 30.30 46.98 -24.27
C ARG A 17 28.80 46.84 -24.54
N ALA A 18 28.27 47.94 -25.08
CA ALA A 18 26.92 48.33 -25.45
C ALA A 18 25.99 47.29 -26.09
N GLN A 19 24.69 47.50 -25.85
CA GLN A 19 23.55 46.98 -26.61
C GLN A 19 23.52 47.49 -28.06
N PRO A 20 22.68 46.86 -28.91
CA PRO A 20 21.76 47.63 -29.73
C PRO A 20 20.29 47.25 -29.50
N GLU A 21 19.45 48.25 -29.69
CA GLU A 21 18.05 48.39 -29.34
C GLU A 21 17.07 47.75 -30.34
N THR A 22 15.94 47.23 -29.81
CA THR A 22 14.52 47.31 -30.31
C THR A 22 14.10 46.62 -31.63
N PRO A 23 12.81 46.26 -31.85
CA PRO A 23 11.61 46.84 -31.23
C PRO A 23 10.49 45.92 -30.72
N GLU A 24 9.65 46.60 -29.93
CA GLU A 24 8.36 46.23 -29.35
C GLU A 24 7.38 45.55 -30.33
N THR A 25 6.58 44.62 -29.82
CA THR A 25 5.14 44.65 -30.09
C THR A 25 4.34 44.26 -28.85
N ARG A 26 3.57 45.24 -28.40
CA ARG A 26 2.58 45.20 -27.34
C ARG A 26 1.30 44.53 -27.87
N LYS A 27 0.78 43.52 -27.17
CA LYS A 27 -0.65 43.18 -27.24
C LYS A 27 -1.17 42.76 -25.86
N THR A 28 -1.67 43.77 -25.15
CA THR A 28 -2.66 43.65 -24.09
C THR A 28 -3.99 43.19 -24.69
N ALA A 29 -4.53 42.07 -24.21
CA ALA A 29 -5.93 41.70 -24.33
C ALA A 29 -6.32 41.05 -22.99
N ASP A 30 -6.88 41.85 -22.09
CA ASP A 30 -8.33 42.01 -21.86
C ASP A 30 -8.86 40.90 -20.94
N VAL A 31 -8.84 41.21 -19.64
CA VAL A 31 -9.46 40.45 -18.57
C VAL A 31 -10.94 40.77 -18.59
N ARG A 32 -11.76 39.85 -19.11
CA ARG A 32 -13.20 39.82 -18.87
C ARG A 32 -13.67 38.41 -18.56
N SER A 33 -13.91 38.20 -17.26
CA SER A 33 -15.02 37.45 -16.68
C SER A 33 -15.59 36.27 -17.47
N VAL A 34 -15.33 35.05 -16.98
CA VAL A 34 -16.29 33.95 -17.08
C VAL A 34 -16.44 33.33 -15.70
N THR A 35 -17.33 33.92 -14.90
CA THR A 35 -18.08 33.15 -13.91
C THR A 35 -19.20 32.45 -14.66
N SER A 36 -19.03 31.17 -14.97
CA SER A 36 -20.15 30.27 -15.18
C SER A 36 -19.96 29.06 -14.27
N VAL A 37 -20.91 28.86 -13.37
CA VAL A 37 -21.08 27.61 -12.63
C VAL A 37 -21.58 26.59 -13.66
N GLY A 38 -20.65 26.06 -14.45
CA GLY A 38 -20.91 25.02 -15.44
C GLY A 38 -21.05 23.67 -14.74
N GLY A 39 -22.09 22.92 -15.07
CA GLY A 39 -22.30 21.59 -14.51
C GLY A 39 -21.07 20.69 -14.70
N VAL A 40 -20.75 19.94 -13.64
CA VAL A 40 -19.65 18.96 -13.55
C VAL A 40 -19.59 18.13 -14.83
N GLY A 41 -18.43 18.11 -15.50
CA GLY A 41 -18.24 17.38 -16.76
C GLY A 41 -18.55 15.88 -16.60
N ALA A 42 -18.91 15.18 -17.68
CA ALA A 42 -19.23 13.75 -17.61
C ALA A 42 -18.08 12.93 -16.97
N GLY A 43 -16.83 13.23 -17.32
CA GLY A 43 -15.65 12.59 -16.72
C GLY A 43 -15.42 12.95 -15.24
N GLU A 44 -15.75 14.18 -14.82
CA GLU A 44 -15.67 14.57 -13.41
C GLU A 44 -16.74 13.87 -12.56
N ARG A 45 -17.95 13.66 -13.12
CA ARG A 45 -19.00 12.86 -12.47
C ARG A 45 -18.60 11.40 -12.34
N ASP A 46 -18.02 10.82 -13.38
CA ASP A 46 -17.55 9.44 -13.34
C ASP A 46 -16.44 9.23 -12.31
N ALA A 47 -15.50 10.17 -12.22
CA ALA A 47 -14.46 10.15 -11.19
C ALA A 47 -15.07 10.24 -9.78
N ALA A 48 -16.08 11.10 -9.55
CA ALA A 48 -16.71 11.23 -8.24
C ALA A 48 -17.41 9.94 -7.78
N TYR A 49 -18.19 9.30 -8.66
CA TYR A 49 -18.87 8.05 -8.30
C TYR A 49 -17.92 6.86 -8.21
N MET A 50 -16.86 6.84 -9.02
CA MET A 50 -15.83 5.82 -8.86
C MET A 50 -15.05 6.01 -7.55
N ALA A 51 -14.76 7.25 -7.13
CA ALA A 51 -14.14 7.53 -5.84
C ALA A 51 -15.00 6.98 -4.69
N ARG A 52 -16.32 7.18 -4.78
CA ARG A 52 -17.27 6.59 -3.83
C ARG A 52 -17.24 5.06 -3.85
N ALA A 53 -17.18 4.43 -5.02
CA ALA A 53 -17.03 2.98 -5.13
C ALA A 53 -15.71 2.49 -4.50
N VAL A 54 -14.61 3.24 -4.63
CA VAL A 54 -13.32 2.94 -3.99
C VAL A 54 -13.41 3.04 -2.46
N GLU A 55 -14.10 4.05 -1.93
CA GLU A 55 -14.38 4.15 -0.48
C GLU A 55 -15.16 2.95 0.04
N LEU A 56 -16.19 2.52 -0.69
CA LEU A 56 -16.99 1.34 -0.37
C LEU A 56 -16.14 0.07 -0.39
N ALA A 57 -15.26 -0.09 -1.40
CA ALA A 57 -14.35 -1.23 -1.47
C ALA A 57 -13.44 -1.31 -0.23
N ALA A 58 -12.93 -0.19 0.26
CA ALA A 58 -12.03 -0.15 1.42
C ALA A 58 -12.67 -0.70 2.70
N LEU A 59 -14.01 -0.71 2.80
CA LEU A 59 -14.73 -1.28 3.95
C LEU A 59 -14.60 -2.81 4.05
N GLY A 60 -14.27 -3.51 2.95
CA GLY A 60 -14.06 -4.96 2.94
C GLY A 60 -12.65 -5.41 3.35
N GLN A 61 -11.72 -4.49 3.60
CA GLN A 61 -10.33 -4.83 3.92
C GLN A 61 -10.22 -5.64 5.22
N GLY A 62 -9.59 -6.81 5.12
CA GLY A 62 -9.41 -7.74 6.23
C GLY A 62 -10.58 -8.69 6.49
N THR A 63 -11.63 -8.66 5.66
CA THR A 63 -12.79 -9.58 5.81
C THR A 63 -13.12 -10.37 4.55
N THR A 64 -12.61 -9.96 3.39
CA THR A 64 -12.91 -10.62 2.10
C THR A 64 -11.93 -11.71 1.71
N SER A 65 -10.72 -11.76 2.30
CA SER A 65 -9.69 -12.74 1.93
C SER A 65 -10.23 -14.18 1.87
N PRO A 66 -9.93 -14.97 0.83
CA PRO A 66 -8.99 -14.67 -0.27
C PRO A 66 -9.59 -13.88 -1.45
N ASN A 67 -10.83 -13.41 -1.35
CA ASN A 67 -11.51 -12.66 -2.40
C ASN A 67 -11.06 -11.19 -2.44
N PRO A 68 -11.18 -10.51 -3.61
CA PRO A 68 -10.86 -9.09 -3.74
C PRO A 68 -11.79 -8.22 -2.89
N VAL A 69 -11.32 -7.03 -2.57
CA VAL A 69 -12.21 -5.95 -2.12
C VAL A 69 -12.79 -5.24 -3.33
N VAL A 70 -14.12 -5.15 -3.38
CA VAL A 70 -14.86 -4.53 -4.49
C VAL A 70 -15.94 -3.64 -3.93
N GLY A 71 -16.11 -2.46 -4.54
CA GLY A 71 -17.22 -1.55 -4.28
C GLY A 71 -17.99 -1.25 -5.56
N CYS A 72 -19.28 -0.98 -5.42
CA CYS A 72 -20.19 -0.71 -6.51
C CYS A 72 -21.18 0.39 -6.14
N VAL A 73 -21.40 1.33 -7.06
CA VAL A 73 -22.45 2.36 -6.98
C VAL A 73 -23.34 2.25 -8.21
N VAL A 74 -24.65 2.17 -8.01
CA VAL A 74 -25.66 2.13 -9.07
C VAL A 74 -26.46 3.42 -9.06
N LEU A 75 -26.47 4.12 -10.19
CA LEU A 75 -27.31 5.28 -10.46
C LEU A 75 -28.56 4.87 -11.22
N ASP A 76 -29.67 5.55 -10.99
CA ASP A 76 -30.87 5.44 -11.83
C ASP A 76 -30.72 6.17 -13.17
N ALA A 77 -31.71 6.01 -14.07
CA ALA A 77 -31.71 6.64 -15.39
C ALA A 77 -31.70 8.18 -15.36
N ALA A 78 -32.00 8.80 -14.21
CA ALA A 78 -31.91 10.25 -14.02
C ALA A 78 -30.57 10.69 -13.41
N GLY A 79 -29.63 9.76 -13.20
CA GLY A 79 -28.30 10.01 -12.66
C GLY A 79 -28.26 10.17 -11.14
N ARG A 80 -29.28 9.72 -10.41
CA ARG A 80 -29.31 9.76 -8.93
C ARG A 80 -28.89 8.42 -8.36
N VAL A 81 -28.19 8.41 -7.23
CA VAL A 81 -27.83 7.16 -6.53
C VAL A 81 -29.09 6.36 -6.21
N ALA A 82 -29.11 5.11 -6.66
CA ALA A 82 -30.16 4.14 -6.43
C ALA A 82 -29.72 3.04 -5.47
N GLY A 83 -28.44 2.65 -5.50
CA GLY A 83 -27.87 1.68 -4.57
C GLY A 83 -26.35 1.76 -4.47
N GLU A 84 -25.84 1.33 -3.32
CA GLU A 84 -24.42 1.21 -2.99
C GLU A 84 -24.16 -0.18 -2.42
N GLY A 85 -23.00 -0.75 -2.72
CA GLY A 85 -22.63 -2.07 -2.26
C GLY A 85 -21.13 -2.27 -2.20
N PHE A 86 -20.70 -3.18 -1.34
CA PHE A 86 -19.32 -3.67 -1.29
C PHE A 86 -19.31 -5.14 -0.93
N HIS A 87 -18.24 -5.84 -1.32
CA HIS A 87 -18.05 -7.22 -0.88
C HIS A 87 -17.59 -7.22 0.59
N ALA A 88 -18.50 -7.60 1.50
CA ALA A 88 -18.27 -7.46 2.93
C ALA A 88 -17.48 -8.61 3.56
N TYR A 89 -17.62 -9.84 3.03
CA TYR A 89 -16.94 -11.02 3.54
C TYR A 89 -16.90 -12.14 2.51
N ALA A 90 -15.89 -13.01 2.59
CA ALA A 90 -15.74 -14.15 1.70
C ALA A 90 -16.99 -15.04 1.65
N GLY A 91 -17.48 -15.34 0.45
CA GLY A 91 -18.71 -16.12 0.23
C GLY A 91 -20.02 -15.35 0.47
N GLY A 92 -19.96 -14.08 0.86
CA GLY A 92 -21.09 -13.15 0.84
C GLY A 92 -21.43 -12.65 -0.57
N PRO A 93 -22.48 -11.83 -0.72
CA PRO A 93 -22.80 -11.22 -2.01
C PRO A 93 -21.64 -10.34 -2.50
N HIS A 94 -21.45 -10.29 -3.82
CA HIS A 94 -20.53 -9.35 -4.46
C HIS A 94 -21.09 -7.92 -4.38
N ALA A 95 -20.24 -6.94 -4.62
CA ALA A 95 -20.57 -5.52 -4.49
C ALA A 95 -21.75 -5.13 -5.41
N GLU A 96 -21.74 -5.61 -6.65
CA GLU A 96 -22.74 -5.36 -7.66
C GLU A 96 -24.10 -5.93 -7.23
N VAL A 97 -24.10 -7.16 -6.71
CA VAL A 97 -25.32 -7.80 -6.20
C VAL A 97 -25.89 -7.03 -5.00
N ALA A 98 -25.04 -6.55 -4.09
CA ALA A 98 -25.48 -5.74 -2.96
C ALA A 98 -26.07 -4.39 -3.42
N ALA A 99 -25.40 -3.69 -4.33
CA ALA A 99 -25.86 -2.42 -4.86
C ALA A 99 -27.16 -2.55 -5.66
N LEU A 100 -27.29 -3.59 -6.51
CA LEU A 100 -28.49 -3.88 -7.29
C LEU A 100 -29.69 -4.23 -6.39
N ARG A 101 -29.47 -4.98 -5.29
CA ARG A 101 -30.54 -5.26 -4.31
C ARG A 101 -31.09 -3.99 -3.69
N GLN A 102 -30.23 -3.03 -3.37
CA GLN A 102 -30.67 -1.73 -2.83
C GLN A 102 -31.36 -0.89 -3.91
N ALA A 103 -30.87 -0.91 -5.15
CA ALA A 103 -31.43 -0.15 -6.26
C ALA A 103 -32.80 -0.68 -6.73
N GLY A 104 -33.01 -1.99 -6.74
CA GLY A 104 -34.21 -2.62 -7.29
C GLY A 104 -34.47 -2.19 -8.74
N GLU A 105 -35.74 -1.98 -9.09
CA GLU A 105 -36.16 -1.54 -10.44
C GLU A 105 -35.55 -0.20 -10.89
N ARG A 106 -35.07 0.63 -9.94
CA ARG A 106 -34.43 1.91 -10.28
C ARG A 106 -33.09 1.74 -11.00
N ALA A 107 -32.49 0.55 -10.97
CA ALA A 107 -31.27 0.26 -11.71
C ALA A 107 -31.48 0.27 -13.24
N ARG A 108 -32.71 0.04 -13.71
CA ARG A 108 -33.03 -0.08 -15.13
C ARG A 108 -32.75 1.24 -15.87
N GLY A 109 -32.02 1.15 -16.98
CA GLY A 109 -31.56 2.30 -17.76
C GLY A 109 -30.47 3.13 -17.07
N GLY A 110 -30.00 2.69 -15.89
CA GLY A 110 -29.04 3.38 -15.06
C GLY A 110 -27.58 3.15 -15.45
N THR A 111 -26.67 3.59 -14.57
CA THR A 111 -25.21 3.39 -14.70
C THR A 111 -24.66 2.71 -13.45
N ALA A 112 -23.83 1.67 -13.61
CA ALA A 112 -23.09 1.06 -12.51
C ALA A 112 -21.60 1.46 -12.56
N TYR A 113 -21.04 1.87 -11.43
CA TYR A 113 -19.62 2.12 -11.23
C TYR A 113 -19.07 1.01 -10.35
N VAL A 114 -18.05 0.29 -10.81
CA VAL A 114 -17.49 -0.87 -10.11
C VAL A 114 -15.97 -0.84 -10.11
N THR A 115 -15.36 -1.10 -8.96
CA THR A 115 -13.91 -0.94 -8.78
C THR A 115 -13.08 -2.07 -9.43
N LEU A 116 -13.70 -3.21 -9.71
CA LEU A 116 -13.10 -4.35 -10.38
C LEU A 116 -14.08 -4.86 -11.46
N GLU A 117 -13.59 -5.41 -12.55
CA GLU A 117 -14.44 -5.98 -13.59
C GLU A 117 -15.47 -6.98 -13.01
N PRO A 118 -16.76 -6.87 -13.37
CA PRO A 118 -17.77 -7.81 -12.90
C PRO A 118 -17.45 -9.23 -13.33
N CYS A 119 -17.54 -10.18 -12.39
CA CYS A 119 -17.18 -11.56 -12.68
C CYS A 119 -18.09 -12.20 -13.74
N ASP A 120 -17.50 -13.03 -14.60
CA ASP A 120 -18.19 -13.77 -15.68
C ASP A 120 -18.22 -15.28 -15.51
N HIS A 121 -17.91 -15.76 -14.31
CA HIS A 121 -17.97 -17.17 -13.96
C HIS A 121 -19.13 -17.46 -13.00
N THR A 122 -19.56 -18.72 -12.99
CA THR A 122 -20.55 -19.20 -12.03
C THR A 122 -19.84 -19.82 -10.84
N GLY A 123 -19.84 -19.10 -9.72
CA GLY A 123 -19.40 -19.61 -8.42
C GLY A 123 -20.57 -20.16 -7.60
N ARG A 124 -20.65 -19.79 -6.32
CA ARG A 124 -21.82 -20.08 -5.47
C ARG A 124 -23.06 -19.25 -5.83
N THR A 125 -22.84 -18.08 -6.40
CA THR A 125 -23.85 -17.21 -7.01
C THR A 125 -23.61 -17.11 -8.52
N GLY A 126 -24.65 -16.76 -9.28
CA GLY A 126 -24.50 -16.44 -10.71
C GLY A 126 -23.54 -15.25 -10.94
N PRO A 127 -23.02 -15.11 -12.17
CA PRO A 127 -22.05 -14.07 -12.51
C PRO A 127 -22.67 -12.66 -12.38
N CYS A 128 -21.85 -11.71 -11.93
CA CYS A 128 -22.29 -10.32 -11.73
C CYS A 128 -22.59 -9.62 -13.05
N SER A 129 -21.91 -10.02 -14.14
CA SER A 129 -22.23 -9.57 -15.49
C SER A 129 -23.68 -9.87 -15.88
N LEU A 130 -24.20 -11.07 -15.59
CA LEU A 130 -25.61 -11.42 -15.83
C LEU A 130 -26.55 -10.65 -14.91
N ALA A 131 -26.20 -10.48 -13.62
CA ALA A 131 -27.03 -9.71 -12.70
C ALA A 131 -27.21 -8.25 -13.16
N LEU A 132 -26.16 -7.62 -13.70
CA LEU A 132 -26.22 -6.27 -14.29
C LEU A 132 -27.08 -6.22 -15.55
N LEU A 133 -27.03 -7.27 -16.40
CA LEU A 133 -27.88 -7.41 -17.59
C LEU A 133 -29.35 -7.59 -17.22
N ASP A 134 -29.65 -8.48 -16.28
CA ASP A 134 -31.01 -8.76 -15.82
C ASP A 134 -31.65 -7.53 -15.18
N ALA A 135 -30.86 -6.71 -14.47
CA ALA A 135 -31.29 -5.43 -13.92
C ALA A 135 -31.55 -4.36 -15.00
N GLY A 136 -31.12 -4.59 -16.25
CA GLY A 136 -31.30 -3.67 -17.37
C GLY A 136 -30.47 -2.40 -17.26
N VAL A 137 -29.27 -2.46 -16.67
CA VAL A 137 -28.33 -1.34 -16.60
C VAL A 137 -27.87 -0.97 -18.03
N ALA A 138 -27.85 0.32 -18.36
CA ALA A 138 -27.50 0.79 -19.70
C ALA A 138 -25.99 1.05 -19.88
N ARG A 139 -25.29 1.35 -18.78
CA ARG A 139 -23.85 1.67 -18.79
C ARG A 139 -23.12 1.10 -17.57
N VAL A 140 -21.92 0.60 -17.76
CA VAL A 140 -21.03 0.14 -16.68
C VAL A 140 -19.67 0.82 -16.82
N VAL A 141 -19.17 1.39 -15.73
CA VAL A 141 -17.84 2.01 -15.63
C VAL A 141 -17.00 1.18 -14.68
N ILE A 142 -15.86 0.70 -15.16
CA ILE A 142 -14.98 -0.23 -14.46
C ILE A 142 -13.65 0.47 -14.15
N ALA A 143 -13.14 0.38 -12.93
CA ALA A 143 -11.82 0.92 -12.63
C ALA A 143 -10.70 -0.03 -13.10
N VAL A 144 -10.67 -1.26 -12.59
CA VAL A 144 -9.59 -2.23 -12.83
C VAL A 144 -10.13 -3.46 -13.58
N PRO A 145 -9.48 -3.93 -14.66
CA PRO A 145 -9.84 -5.21 -15.29
C PRO A 145 -9.48 -6.39 -14.38
N ASP A 146 -10.20 -7.51 -14.50
CA ASP A 146 -9.91 -8.69 -13.68
C ASP A 146 -8.66 -9.42 -14.23
N PRO A 147 -7.58 -9.57 -13.44
CA PRO A 147 -6.40 -10.31 -13.87
C PRO A 147 -6.61 -11.84 -13.89
N ASN A 148 -7.68 -12.36 -13.27
CA ASN A 148 -7.97 -13.79 -13.23
C ASN A 148 -8.67 -14.24 -14.53
N PRO A 149 -8.03 -15.09 -15.36
CA PRO A 149 -8.63 -15.56 -16.61
C PRO A 149 -9.94 -16.34 -16.43
N GLU A 150 -10.14 -16.98 -15.27
CA GLU A 150 -11.37 -17.71 -14.98
C GLU A 150 -12.55 -16.77 -14.69
N ALA A 151 -12.29 -15.57 -14.16
CA ALA A 151 -13.31 -14.63 -13.74
C ALA A 151 -13.54 -13.45 -14.68
N ALA A 152 -12.53 -13.12 -15.51
CA ALA A 152 -12.59 -12.09 -16.53
C ALA A 152 -13.63 -12.38 -17.64
N GLY A 153 -13.89 -11.38 -18.48
CA GLY A 153 -14.80 -11.48 -19.63
C GLY A 153 -16.16 -10.83 -19.40
N GLY A 154 -16.42 -10.31 -18.20
CA GLY A 154 -17.67 -9.64 -17.87
C GLY A 154 -17.85 -8.35 -18.65
N ALA A 155 -16.77 -7.60 -18.86
CA ALA A 155 -16.80 -6.39 -19.69
C ALA A 155 -17.16 -6.71 -21.15
N GLU A 156 -16.66 -7.83 -21.70
CA GLU A 156 -16.96 -8.28 -23.05
C GLU A 156 -18.41 -8.76 -23.18
N ARG A 157 -18.90 -9.55 -22.21
CA ARG A 157 -20.31 -9.98 -22.17
C ARG A 157 -21.26 -8.79 -22.16
N LEU A 158 -21.00 -7.80 -21.31
CA LEU A 158 -21.82 -6.60 -21.19
C LEU A 158 -21.90 -5.84 -22.53
N ARG A 159 -20.74 -5.63 -23.20
CA ARG A 159 -20.70 -5.00 -24.52
C ARG A 159 -21.47 -5.80 -25.57
N ALA A 160 -21.32 -7.12 -25.58
CA ALA A 160 -22.01 -7.99 -26.53
C ALA A 160 -23.54 -7.93 -26.41
N HIS A 161 -24.07 -7.51 -25.25
CA HIS A 161 -25.50 -7.33 -24.98
C HIS A 161 -25.94 -5.85 -25.01
N GLY A 162 -25.13 -4.97 -25.61
CA GLY A 162 -25.50 -3.57 -25.85
C GLY A 162 -25.33 -2.62 -24.66
N VAL A 163 -24.70 -3.06 -23.57
CA VAL A 163 -24.33 -2.18 -22.45
C VAL A 163 -23.10 -1.35 -22.83
N ALA A 164 -23.15 -0.04 -22.60
CA ALA A 164 -21.99 0.81 -22.78
C ALA A 164 -20.96 0.54 -21.67
N VAL A 165 -19.73 0.14 -22.02
CA VAL A 165 -18.70 -0.19 -21.02
C VAL A 165 -17.47 0.69 -21.18
N GLU A 166 -17.14 1.43 -20.12
CA GLU A 166 -15.93 2.24 -19.99
C GLU A 166 -15.00 1.64 -18.92
N THR A 167 -13.68 1.72 -19.12
CA THR A 167 -12.68 1.10 -18.27
C THR A 167 -11.57 2.08 -17.93
N GLY A 168 -11.00 1.98 -16.72
CA GLY A 168 -9.79 2.72 -16.31
C GLY A 168 -10.06 3.98 -15.49
N VAL A 169 -11.32 4.31 -15.18
CA VAL A 169 -11.64 5.48 -14.34
C VAL A 169 -11.14 5.23 -12.92
N LEU A 170 -10.27 6.12 -12.40
CA LEU A 170 -9.60 5.98 -11.09
C LEU A 170 -8.97 4.59 -10.84
N ALA A 171 -8.39 4.00 -11.89
CA ALA A 171 -7.75 2.70 -11.80
C ALA A 171 -6.66 2.67 -10.72
N ALA A 172 -5.82 3.71 -10.62
CA ALA A 172 -4.72 3.74 -9.65
C ALA A 172 -5.22 3.75 -8.20
N GLU A 173 -6.30 4.45 -7.90
CA GLU A 173 -6.96 4.49 -6.59
C GLU A 173 -7.56 3.13 -6.24
N ALA A 174 -8.30 2.53 -7.17
CA ALA A 174 -8.90 1.22 -6.99
C ALA A 174 -7.84 0.11 -6.82
N GLU A 175 -6.75 0.18 -7.59
CA GLU A 175 -5.61 -0.74 -7.44
C GLU A 175 -4.95 -0.61 -6.07
N ARG A 176 -4.83 0.61 -5.52
CA ARG A 176 -4.24 0.80 -4.17
C ARG A 176 -5.07 0.14 -3.08
N VAL A 177 -6.40 0.26 -3.15
CA VAL A 177 -7.32 -0.35 -2.17
C VAL A 177 -7.31 -1.87 -2.28
N ASN A 178 -7.20 -2.41 -3.49
CA ASN A 178 -7.18 -3.85 -3.76
C ASN A 178 -5.76 -4.43 -3.97
N ALA A 179 -4.72 -3.71 -3.53
CA ALA A 179 -3.32 -4.03 -3.84
C ALA A 179 -2.91 -5.43 -3.37
N GLU A 180 -3.44 -5.87 -2.22
CA GLU A 180 -3.10 -7.17 -1.64
C GLU A 180 -3.54 -8.32 -2.55
N TRP A 181 -4.80 -8.30 -2.95
CA TRP A 181 -5.36 -9.29 -3.87
C TRP A 181 -4.76 -9.18 -5.27
N LEU A 182 -4.54 -7.97 -5.79
CA LEU A 182 -3.94 -7.78 -7.12
C LEU A 182 -2.50 -8.31 -7.18
N THR A 183 -1.71 -8.13 -6.13
CA THR A 183 -0.37 -8.75 -6.06
C THR A 183 -0.47 -10.26 -6.08
N PHE A 184 -1.38 -10.84 -5.29
CA PHE A 184 -1.63 -12.28 -5.28
C PHE A 184 -2.04 -12.81 -6.65
N ALA A 185 -3.07 -12.22 -7.27
CA ALA A 185 -3.61 -12.66 -8.55
C ALA A 185 -2.64 -12.46 -9.72
N ARG A 186 -1.85 -11.37 -9.73
CA ARG A 186 -0.93 -11.05 -10.83
C ARG A 186 0.43 -11.74 -10.70
N LEU A 187 0.95 -11.87 -9.48
CA LEU A 187 2.32 -12.34 -9.24
C LEU A 187 2.39 -13.76 -8.66
N GLY A 188 1.26 -14.36 -8.27
CA GLY A 188 1.24 -15.69 -7.66
C GLY A 188 1.94 -15.76 -6.31
N ARG A 189 2.05 -14.63 -5.60
CA ARG A 189 2.63 -14.52 -4.26
C ARG A 189 1.84 -13.57 -3.37
N PRO A 190 1.86 -13.72 -2.03
CA PRO A 190 1.22 -12.78 -1.13
C PRO A 190 1.81 -11.37 -1.28
N HIS A 191 0.99 -10.36 -1.02
CA HIS A 191 1.43 -9.00 -0.82
C HIS A 191 2.10 -8.85 0.54
N VAL A 192 3.32 -8.33 0.57
CA VAL A 192 4.13 -8.18 1.78
C VAL A 192 4.12 -6.74 2.25
N THR A 193 3.50 -6.51 3.41
CA THR A 193 3.62 -5.26 4.16
C THR A 193 4.71 -5.41 5.20
N TRP A 194 5.84 -4.72 5.02
CA TRP A 194 6.86 -4.61 6.06
C TRP A 194 6.49 -3.52 7.06
N LYS A 195 6.32 -3.92 8.32
CA LYS A 195 6.16 -3.00 9.44
C LYS A 195 7.45 -2.94 10.24
N PHE A 196 7.89 -1.72 10.56
CA PHE A 196 8.92 -1.50 11.58
C PHE A 196 8.53 -0.37 12.52
N ALA A 197 9.13 -0.40 13.72
CA ALA A 197 9.08 0.66 14.71
C ALA A 197 10.51 1.14 14.96
N ALA A 198 10.70 2.45 14.96
CA ALA A 198 12.00 3.05 15.17
C ALA A 198 11.88 4.37 15.92
N THR A 199 13.00 4.79 16.50
CA THR A 199 13.25 6.17 16.91
C THR A 199 13.43 7.09 15.71
N LEU A 200 13.43 8.41 15.95
CA LEU A 200 13.56 9.43 14.92
C LEU A 200 14.89 9.31 14.14
N ASP A 201 15.94 8.83 14.79
CA ASP A 201 17.25 8.52 14.19
C ASP A 201 17.36 7.08 13.64
N GLY A 202 16.24 6.36 13.50
CA GLY A 202 16.15 5.10 12.76
C GLY A 202 16.59 3.86 13.54
N ARG A 203 16.54 3.88 14.88
CA ARG A 203 16.95 2.74 15.73
C ARG A 203 15.77 1.94 16.25
N SER A 204 15.91 0.61 16.24
CA SER A 204 14.92 -0.37 16.70
C SER A 204 15.22 -0.97 18.08
N ALA A 205 16.42 -0.73 18.62
CA ALA A 205 16.81 -1.10 19.98
C ALA A 205 17.92 -0.18 20.47
N ALA A 206 18.11 -0.07 21.78
CA ALA A 206 19.26 0.59 22.40
C ALA A 206 20.54 -0.25 22.23
N ALA A 207 21.69 0.33 22.60
CA ALA A 207 23.00 -0.32 22.44
C ALA A 207 23.16 -1.61 23.28
N ASP A 208 22.42 -1.73 24.39
CA ASP A 208 22.36 -2.92 25.25
C ASP A 208 21.36 -3.97 24.73
N GLY A 209 20.69 -3.71 23.60
CA GLY A 209 19.70 -4.59 22.99
C GLY A 209 18.28 -4.41 23.52
N THR A 210 18.05 -3.54 24.52
CA THR A 210 16.70 -3.27 25.01
C THR A 210 15.87 -2.55 23.94
N SER A 211 14.68 -3.07 23.65
CA SER A 211 13.82 -2.63 22.54
C SER A 211 12.38 -2.37 22.96
N GLN A 212 12.05 -2.66 24.22
CA GLN A 212 10.66 -2.62 24.67
C GLN A 212 10.16 -1.18 24.78
N TRP A 213 9.15 -0.94 23.94
CA TRP A 213 8.25 0.23 23.95
C TRP A 213 8.89 1.53 23.48
N ILE A 214 9.65 1.44 22.39
CA ILE A 214 10.06 2.62 21.61
C ILE A 214 8.84 3.44 21.18
N THR A 215 7.82 2.78 20.61
CA THR A 215 6.57 3.41 20.18
C THR A 215 5.49 3.35 21.26
N SER A 216 4.56 4.29 21.21
CA SER A 216 3.44 4.48 22.13
C SER A 216 2.44 3.30 22.15
N PRO A 217 1.62 3.18 23.23
CA PRO A 217 0.50 2.25 23.26
C PRO A 217 -0.47 2.39 22.08
N GLU A 218 -0.72 3.61 21.61
CA GLU A 218 -1.60 3.94 20.48
C GLU A 218 -1.07 3.34 19.19
N ALA A 219 0.23 3.49 18.91
CA ALA A 219 0.88 2.86 17.77
C ALA A 219 0.83 1.33 17.86
N ARG A 220 1.07 0.75 19.05
CA ARG A 220 0.95 -0.71 19.25
C ARG A 220 -0.48 -1.21 19.04
N ALA A 221 -1.49 -0.43 19.43
CA ALA A 221 -2.89 -0.75 19.15
C ALA A 221 -3.20 -0.68 17.65
N ASP A 222 -2.64 0.28 16.92
CA ASP A 222 -2.76 0.35 15.45
C ASP A 222 -2.13 -0.86 14.77
N VAL A 223 -0.94 -1.28 15.22
CA VAL A 223 -0.29 -2.51 14.73
C VAL A 223 -1.17 -3.73 14.94
N HIS A 224 -1.83 -3.87 16.10
CA HIS A 224 -2.74 -4.98 16.33
C HIS A 224 -3.96 -4.97 15.40
N ARG A 225 -4.47 -3.79 15.03
CA ARG A 225 -5.52 -3.67 13.99
C ARG A 225 -5.00 -4.10 12.62
N LEU A 226 -3.77 -3.74 12.27
CA LEU A 226 -3.15 -4.15 11.00
C LEU A 226 -2.93 -5.67 10.95
N ARG A 227 -2.44 -6.28 12.05
CA ARG A 227 -2.33 -7.75 12.16
C ARG A 227 -3.67 -8.44 11.91
N ALA A 228 -4.75 -7.91 12.47
CA ALA A 228 -6.07 -8.52 12.35
C ALA A 228 -6.61 -8.53 10.91
N ARG A 229 -6.05 -7.72 10.01
CA ARG A 229 -6.44 -7.65 8.60
C ARG A 229 -5.59 -8.52 7.69
N ALA A 230 -4.44 -8.99 8.16
CA ALA A 230 -3.52 -9.80 7.37
C ALA A 230 -3.85 -11.29 7.54
N ASP A 231 -3.59 -12.07 6.49
CA ASP A 231 -3.76 -13.52 6.52
C ASP A 231 -2.64 -14.19 7.32
N ALA A 232 -1.43 -13.63 7.24
CA ALA A 232 -0.27 -14.11 7.96
C ALA A 232 0.54 -12.98 8.60
N VAL A 233 1.10 -13.24 9.79
CA VAL A 233 2.10 -12.41 10.45
C VAL A 233 3.42 -13.17 10.46
N MET A 234 4.46 -12.54 9.91
CA MET A 234 5.77 -13.17 9.72
C MET A 234 6.84 -12.48 10.57
N ALA A 235 7.69 -13.27 11.22
CA ALA A 235 8.88 -12.78 11.90
C ALA A 235 10.08 -13.70 11.68
N GLY A 236 11.28 -13.16 11.85
CA GLY A 236 12.51 -13.96 11.83
C GLY A 236 12.77 -14.57 13.20
N ILE A 237 13.52 -15.68 13.22
CA ILE A 237 13.98 -16.33 14.46
C ILE A 237 14.70 -15.37 15.43
N GLY A 238 15.43 -14.36 14.93
CA GLY A 238 16.06 -13.35 15.79
C GLY A 238 15.05 -12.61 16.68
N THR A 239 13.90 -12.23 16.12
CA THR A 239 12.79 -11.61 16.87
C THR A 239 12.18 -12.60 17.87
N VAL A 240 12.03 -13.87 17.48
CA VAL A 240 11.50 -14.91 18.38
C VAL A 240 12.40 -15.13 19.59
N LEU A 241 13.72 -15.17 19.38
CA LEU A 241 14.67 -15.35 20.48
C LEU A 241 14.78 -14.13 21.39
N ALA A 242 14.67 -12.92 20.84
CA ALA A 242 14.81 -11.68 21.60
C ALA A 242 13.54 -11.30 22.39
N ASP A 243 12.37 -11.39 21.75
CA ASP A 243 11.11 -10.85 22.28
C ASP A 243 10.11 -11.93 22.70
N ASP A 244 10.33 -13.18 22.26
CA ASP A 244 9.43 -14.31 22.43
C ASP A 244 7.96 -13.94 22.13
N PRO A 245 7.63 -13.38 20.96
CA PRO A 245 6.31 -12.82 20.71
C PRO A 245 5.26 -13.91 20.53
N ARG A 246 3.97 -13.57 20.69
CA ARG A 246 2.86 -14.47 20.30
C ARG A 246 2.46 -14.36 18.83
N LEU A 247 2.77 -13.21 18.21
CA LEU A 247 2.36 -12.83 16.85
C LEU A 247 0.85 -12.87 16.57
N THR A 248 0.02 -12.82 17.61
CA THR A 248 -1.44 -12.75 17.47
C THR A 248 -1.94 -11.32 17.28
N ALA A 249 -3.15 -11.20 16.73
CA ALA A 249 -3.93 -9.97 16.73
C ALA A 249 -4.76 -9.92 18.02
N ARG A 250 -4.43 -9.01 18.94
CA ARG A 250 -5.23 -8.79 20.16
C ARG A 250 -6.21 -7.67 19.90
N PRO A 251 -7.49 -7.78 20.27
CA PRO A 251 -8.37 -6.63 20.29
C PRO A 251 -7.77 -5.58 21.22
N ALA A 252 -7.72 -4.32 20.77
CA ALA A 252 -7.33 -3.23 21.65
C ALA A 252 -8.30 -3.19 22.84
N PRO A 253 -7.84 -2.96 24.08
CA PRO A 253 -8.77 -2.65 25.16
C PRO A 253 -9.64 -1.45 24.73
N ALA A 254 -10.93 -1.50 25.07
CA ALA A 254 -11.85 -0.40 24.76
C ALA A 254 -11.22 0.91 25.26
N ALA A 255 -11.05 1.88 24.36
CA ALA A 255 -10.52 3.18 24.73
C ALA A 255 -11.47 3.78 25.79
N HIS A 256 -10.95 4.08 26.97
CA HIS A 256 -11.57 5.09 27.80
C HIS A 256 -11.58 6.40 27.00
N PRO A 257 -12.67 7.20 27.04
CA PRO A 257 -12.68 8.48 26.37
C PRO A 257 -11.56 9.35 26.97
N SER A 258 -10.44 9.41 26.27
CA SER A 258 -9.33 10.30 26.60
C SER A 258 -9.79 11.72 26.33
N ALA A 259 -9.75 12.54 27.38
CA ALA A 259 -9.98 13.97 27.32
C ALA A 259 -9.18 14.61 26.18
N GLU A 260 -9.78 15.62 25.56
CA GLU A 260 -9.20 16.40 24.46
C GLU A 260 -7.73 16.76 24.71
N PRO A 261 -6.87 16.71 23.68
CA PRO A 261 -5.51 17.20 23.83
C PRO A 261 -5.54 18.71 24.09
N ALA A 262 -5.05 19.11 25.27
CA ALA A 262 -4.81 20.51 25.59
C ALA A 262 -3.87 21.11 24.54
N ALA A 263 -4.32 22.19 23.91
CA ALA A 263 -3.52 22.97 22.97
C ALA A 263 -2.18 23.37 23.59
N VAL A 264 -1.08 23.09 22.89
CA VAL A 264 0.24 23.61 23.22
C VAL A 264 0.25 25.10 22.88
N PRO A 265 0.50 26.02 23.84
CA PRO A 265 0.58 27.44 23.51
C PRO A 265 1.91 27.71 22.79
N ALA A 266 1.82 28.17 21.54
CA ALA A 266 2.94 28.75 20.83
C ALA A 266 3.28 30.11 21.45
N ALA A 267 4.45 30.23 22.06
CA ALA A 267 5.07 31.50 22.38
C ALA A 267 6.45 31.55 21.73
N VAL A 268 6.57 32.30 20.64
CA VAL A 268 7.85 32.80 20.11
C VAL A 268 7.72 34.32 20.08
N PRO A 269 8.65 35.10 20.67
CA PRO A 269 8.54 36.54 20.68
C PRO A 269 8.85 37.13 19.30
N ALA A 270 8.13 38.19 18.97
CA ALA A 270 8.16 38.90 17.71
C ALA A 270 9.48 39.66 17.46
N THR A 271 9.97 39.58 16.23
CA THR A 271 10.77 40.62 15.57
C THR A 271 10.41 40.61 14.09
N GLU A 272 9.81 41.70 13.60
CA GLU A 272 9.46 41.98 12.19
C GLU A 272 10.67 42.54 11.38
N PRO A 273 10.55 42.83 10.07
CA PRO A 273 10.06 41.97 8.98
C PRO A 273 11.03 41.98 7.78
N ALA A 274 11.00 40.94 6.93
CA ALA A 274 11.57 41.03 5.58
C ALA A 274 10.74 40.19 4.60
N THR A 275 9.90 40.90 3.84
CA THR A 275 9.36 40.62 2.49
C THR A 275 9.18 39.15 2.07
N GLU A 276 7.93 38.68 2.17
CA GLU A 276 7.45 37.42 1.59
C GLU A 276 6.79 37.68 0.21
N PRO A 277 6.95 36.82 -0.80
CA PRO A 277 6.00 36.75 -1.91
C PRO A 277 4.78 35.90 -1.50
N ALA A 278 3.60 36.32 -1.93
CA ALA A 278 2.29 35.81 -1.51
C ALA A 278 2.10 34.27 -1.64
N PRO A 279 1.33 33.64 -0.74
CA PRO A 279 0.92 32.25 -0.88
C PRO A 279 -0.19 32.09 -1.93
N VAL A 280 -0.06 31.04 -2.73
CA VAL A 280 -1.13 30.54 -3.62
C VAL A 280 -2.27 29.93 -2.78
N PRO A 281 -3.54 30.25 -3.03
CA PRO A 281 -4.64 29.68 -2.27
C PRO A 281 -4.88 28.21 -2.66
N PHE A 282 -4.93 27.35 -1.64
CA PHE A 282 -5.48 26.00 -1.73
C PHE A 282 -6.95 26.08 -2.15
N ALA A 283 -7.33 25.32 -3.17
CA ALA A 283 -8.71 25.17 -3.61
C ALA A 283 -9.54 24.40 -2.56
N GLU A 284 -10.74 24.91 -2.26
CA GLU A 284 -11.71 24.25 -1.38
C GLU A 284 -12.25 22.94 -2.00
N PRO A 285 -12.63 21.94 -1.17
CA PRO A 285 -13.17 20.67 -1.66
C PRO A 285 -14.58 20.82 -2.27
N ALA A 286 -14.82 20.00 -3.30
CA ALA A 286 -16.08 19.89 -4.07
C ALA A 286 -17.30 19.47 -3.21
N PRO A 287 -18.54 19.72 -3.67
CA PRO A 287 -19.73 19.59 -2.84
C PRO A 287 -20.04 18.15 -2.43
N VAL A 288 -20.51 18.01 -1.20
CA VAL A 288 -20.88 16.76 -0.54
C VAL A 288 -22.05 16.09 -1.29
N LEU A 289 -21.80 14.95 -1.94
CA LEU A 289 -22.87 14.12 -2.50
C LEU A 289 -23.72 13.56 -1.36
N SER A 290 -25.03 13.81 -1.41
CA SER A 290 -25.98 13.33 -0.41
C SER A 290 -25.98 11.79 -0.37
N ALA A 291 -25.32 11.22 0.63
CA ALA A 291 -25.33 9.79 0.89
C ALA A 291 -26.75 9.31 1.20
N VAL A 292 -27.18 8.24 0.53
CA VAL A 292 -28.31 7.44 1.00
C VAL A 292 -27.79 6.64 2.20
N PRO A 293 -28.50 6.56 3.34
CA PRO A 293 -28.05 5.75 4.46
C PRO A 293 -27.84 4.31 3.98
N ALA A 294 -26.61 3.83 4.10
CA ALA A 294 -26.27 2.44 3.83
C ALA A 294 -27.12 1.57 4.75
N THR A 295 -28.06 0.81 4.18
CA THR A 295 -28.74 -0.27 4.89
C THR A 295 -27.67 -1.28 5.29
N GLU A 296 -27.53 -1.54 6.59
CA GLU A 296 -26.60 -2.55 7.09
C GLU A 296 -26.82 -3.87 6.35
N PRO A 297 -25.78 -4.46 5.73
CA PRO A 297 -25.92 -5.80 5.18
C PRO A 297 -26.27 -6.75 6.32
N GLY A 298 -27.22 -7.65 6.09
CA GLY A 298 -27.73 -8.59 7.08
C GLY A 298 -26.61 -9.21 7.91
N ALA A 299 -26.81 -9.20 9.23
CA ALA A 299 -25.82 -9.62 10.22
C ALA A 299 -25.15 -10.95 9.84
N ARG A 300 -23.81 -10.95 9.86
CA ARG A 300 -22.96 -12.14 9.78
C ARG A 300 -23.54 -13.23 10.71
N PRO A 301 -23.79 -14.48 10.28
CA PRO A 301 -23.83 -15.57 11.24
C PRO A 301 -22.45 -15.61 11.89
N ALA A 302 -22.38 -15.41 13.21
CA ALA A 302 -21.15 -15.19 13.98
C ALA A 302 -20.12 -16.33 13.83
N ALA A 303 -19.44 -16.40 12.70
CA ALA A 303 -18.23 -17.20 12.51
C ALA A 303 -17.09 -16.44 13.18
N ALA A 304 -16.31 -17.10 14.02
CA ALA A 304 -15.10 -16.51 14.60
C ALA A 304 -14.20 -15.96 13.47
N PRO A 305 -13.52 -14.81 13.67
CA PRO A 305 -12.50 -14.37 12.71
C PRO A 305 -11.48 -15.51 12.55
N ALA A 306 -11.12 -15.84 11.30
CA ALA A 306 -10.08 -16.82 11.04
C ALA A 306 -8.79 -16.37 11.76
N ALA A 307 -8.16 -17.28 12.50
CA ALA A 307 -6.95 -16.96 13.23
C ALA A 307 -5.81 -16.67 12.24
N VAL A 308 -5.12 -15.55 12.43
CA VAL A 308 -3.98 -15.13 11.60
C VAL A 308 -2.88 -16.21 11.65
N LEU A 309 -2.37 -16.63 10.49
CA LEU A 309 -1.27 -17.58 10.40
C LEU A 309 0.02 -16.96 10.92
N ARG A 310 0.70 -17.64 11.85
CA ARG A 310 2.01 -17.20 12.34
C ARG A 310 3.10 -17.85 11.50
N VAL A 311 4.03 -17.06 10.95
CA VAL A 311 5.14 -17.59 10.16
C VAL A 311 6.46 -17.21 10.82
N VAL A 312 7.27 -18.21 11.16
CA VAL A 312 8.62 -18.03 11.70
C VAL A 312 9.64 -18.43 10.65
N VAL A 313 10.50 -17.49 10.25
CA VAL A 313 11.61 -17.73 9.32
C VAL A 313 12.86 -18.07 10.12
N ASP A 314 13.26 -19.34 10.06
CA ASP A 314 14.31 -19.92 10.90
C ASP A 314 15.21 -20.88 10.11
N SER A 315 16.16 -20.31 9.36
CA SER A 315 17.06 -21.08 8.49
C SER A 315 17.97 -22.10 9.18
N GLY A 316 17.97 -22.16 10.51
CA GLY A 316 18.81 -23.08 11.30
C GLY A 316 18.03 -23.89 12.32
N ALA A 317 16.69 -23.94 12.25
CA ALA A 317 15.86 -24.72 13.17
C ALA A 317 16.16 -24.46 14.66
N ARG A 318 16.33 -23.19 15.04
CA ARG A 318 16.67 -22.71 16.38
C ARG A 318 15.46 -22.30 17.22
N THR A 319 14.26 -22.33 16.67
CA THR A 319 13.03 -21.97 17.37
C THR A 319 12.90 -22.81 18.64
N PRO A 320 12.87 -22.19 19.84
CA PRO A 320 12.75 -22.95 21.06
C PRO A 320 11.41 -23.68 21.14
N PRO A 321 11.36 -24.94 21.61
CA PRO A 321 10.10 -25.64 21.84
C PRO A 321 9.20 -24.97 22.89
N THR A 322 9.72 -24.03 23.67
CA THR A 322 8.98 -23.23 24.67
C THR A 322 8.52 -21.87 24.15
N ALA A 323 8.82 -21.52 22.90
CA ALA A 323 8.49 -20.21 22.35
C ALA A 323 6.98 -19.95 22.33
N ARG A 324 6.55 -18.73 22.68
CA ARG A 324 5.13 -18.34 22.72
C ARG A 324 4.45 -18.36 21.37
N VAL A 325 5.19 -18.28 20.26
CA VAL A 325 4.64 -18.55 18.93
C VAL A 325 4.12 -20.00 18.77
N LEU A 326 4.40 -20.90 19.71
CA LEU A 326 3.97 -22.31 19.70
C LEU A 326 2.91 -22.63 20.77
N ASP A 327 2.29 -21.59 21.35
CA ASP A 327 1.30 -21.70 22.44
C ASP A 327 -0.06 -22.33 22.05
N GLY A 328 -0.27 -22.63 20.76
CA GLY A 328 -1.53 -23.16 20.24
C GLY A 328 -2.66 -22.14 20.06
N GLU A 329 -2.45 -20.84 20.33
CA GLU A 329 -3.49 -19.80 20.13
C GLU A 329 -3.83 -19.54 18.65
N ALA A 330 -2.90 -19.84 17.73
CA ALA A 330 -3.07 -19.68 16.29
C ALA A 330 -2.25 -20.72 15.51
N PRO A 331 -2.64 -21.08 14.26
CA PRO A 331 -1.82 -21.95 13.43
C PRO A 331 -0.43 -21.33 13.20
N THR A 332 0.59 -22.18 13.19
CA THR A 332 1.99 -21.72 13.11
C THR A 332 2.76 -22.51 12.07
N LEU A 333 3.39 -21.81 11.15
CA LEU A 333 4.30 -22.34 10.14
C LEU A 333 5.73 -21.94 10.50
N ILE A 334 6.62 -22.92 10.63
CA ILE A 334 8.05 -22.67 10.81
C ILE A 334 8.76 -23.03 9.51
N ALA A 335 9.30 -22.02 8.84
CA ALA A 335 10.11 -22.19 7.65
C ALA A 335 11.57 -22.43 8.06
N VAL A 336 12.10 -23.61 7.73
CA VAL A 336 13.49 -24.01 7.99
C VAL A 336 14.20 -24.35 6.70
N ALA A 337 15.54 -24.36 6.73
CA ALA A 337 16.29 -24.70 5.53
C ALA A 337 16.11 -26.18 5.19
N ALA A 338 16.00 -26.49 3.89
CA ALA A 338 15.76 -27.85 3.42
C ALA A 338 16.87 -28.83 3.85
N ASP A 339 18.09 -28.33 4.02
CA ASP A 339 19.27 -29.05 4.50
C ASP A 339 19.38 -29.16 6.03
N SER A 340 18.44 -28.59 6.79
CA SER A 340 18.40 -28.72 8.24
C SER A 340 17.99 -30.15 8.63
N GLY A 341 18.77 -30.81 9.47
CA GLY A 341 18.55 -32.20 9.85
C GLY A 341 17.36 -32.37 10.80
N PRO A 342 16.67 -33.52 10.80
CA PRO A 342 15.66 -33.82 11.82
C PRO A 342 16.26 -33.96 13.24
N ALA A 343 17.59 -34.08 13.36
CA ALA A 343 18.32 -34.09 14.62
C ALA A 343 18.63 -32.68 15.17
N ASP A 344 18.29 -31.62 14.42
CA ASP A 344 18.44 -30.26 14.92
C ASP A 344 17.46 -30.06 16.08
N SER A 345 18.01 -29.85 17.27
CA SER A 345 17.30 -29.91 18.56
C SER A 345 16.02 -29.06 18.64
N GLY A 346 15.94 -27.95 17.89
CA GLY A 346 14.72 -27.12 17.81
C GLY A 346 13.62 -27.76 16.95
N ALA A 347 13.94 -28.31 15.77
CA ALA A 347 12.95 -28.94 14.89
C ALA A 347 12.37 -30.23 15.48
N ALA A 348 13.21 -31.05 16.13
CA ALA A 348 12.77 -32.31 16.75
C ALA A 348 11.73 -32.09 17.86
N GLY A 349 11.89 -31.02 18.67
CA GLY A 349 10.97 -30.69 19.76
C GLY A 349 9.64 -30.06 19.32
N ILE A 350 9.52 -29.72 18.04
CA ILE A 350 8.36 -29.03 17.46
C ILE A 350 7.59 -29.94 16.49
N ALA A 351 8.28 -30.86 15.82
CA ALA A 351 7.66 -31.81 14.90
C ALA A 351 6.50 -32.58 15.55
N GLY A 352 5.34 -32.60 14.88
CA GLY A 352 4.15 -33.32 15.34
C GLY A 352 3.30 -32.57 16.37
N ARG A 353 3.65 -31.33 16.75
CA ARG A 353 2.78 -30.51 17.59
C ARG A 353 1.49 -30.12 16.86
N PRO A 354 0.31 -30.29 17.48
CA PRO A 354 -0.95 -29.86 16.88
C PRO A 354 -0.93 -28.37 16.52
N GLY A 355 -1.36 -28.03 15.31
CA GLY A 355 -1.41 -26.64 14.84
C GLY A 355 -0.05 -26.03 14.47
N VAL A 356 1.04 -26.82 14.48
CA VAL A 356 2.36 -26.39 14.02
C VAL A 356 2.80 -27.20 12.81
N GLU A 357 3.13 -26.51 11.73
CA GLU A 357 3.65 -27.09 10.50
C GLU A 357 5.12 -26.69 10.31
N LEU A 358 5.95 -27.63 9.87
CA LEU A 358 7.34 -27.38 9.50
C LEU A 358 7.45 -27.36 7.97
N LEU A 359 7.84 -26.22 7.41
CA LEU A 359 8.07 -26.06 5.99
C LEU A 359 9.57 -26.06 5.69
N ARG A 360 10.00 -26.95 4.79
CA ARG A 360 11.37 -26.99 4.29
C ARG A 360 11.50 -26.10 3.07
N VAL A 361 12.37 -25.10 3.15
CA VAL A 361 12.60 -24.11 2.09
C VAL A 361 14.07 -24.18 1.64
N PRO A 362 14.36 -24.16 0.33
CA PRO A 362 15.73 -24.05 -0.15
C PRO A 362 16.46 -22.82 0.42
N ARG A 363 17.79 -22.87 0.43
CA ARG A 363 18.59 -21.69 0.79
C ARG A 363 18.67 -20.72 -0.39
N ASP A 364 18.66 -19.43 -0.09
CA ASP A 364 19.02 -18.41 -1.05
C ASP A 364 20.55 -18.39 -1.22
N PRO A 365 21.09 -18.23 -2.45
CA PRO A 365 22.53 -18.14 -2.69
C PRO A 365 23.25 -17.02 -1.92
N ARG A 366 22.53 -15.96 -1.53
CA ARG A 366 23.03 -14.83 -0.74
C ARG A 366 23.01 -15.12 0.77
N GLY A 367 22.46 -16.26 1.19
CA GLY A 367 22.30 -16.68 2.57
C GLY A 367 20.85 -16.59 3.07
N GLY A 368 20.54 -17.38 4.10
CA GLY A 368 19.16 -17.51 4.61
C GLY A 368 18.30 -18.46 3.79
N LEU A 369 16.99 -18.25 3.79
CA LEU A 369 16.00 -19.03 3.01
C LEU A 369 15.65 -18.29 1.71
N ASP A 370 15.31 -19.05 0.68
CA ASP A 370 14.70 -18.52 -0.54
C ASP A 370 13.28 -18.03 -0.22
N LEU A 371 13.14 -16.70 -0.11
CA LEU A 371 11.88 -16.07 0.28
C LEU A 371 10.84 -16.12 -0.84
N CYS A 372 11.25 -16.20 -2.12
CA CYS A 372 10.33 -16.40 -3.24
C CYS A 372 9.63 -17.76 -3.12
N VAL A 373 10.39 -18.81 -2.80
CA VAL A 373 9.81 -20.15 -2.56
C VAL A 373 8.88 -20.15 -1.35
N LEU A 374 9.28 -19.53 -0.23
CA LEU A 374 8.42 -19.40 0.94
C LEU A 374 7.11 -18.68 0.62
N LEU A 375 7.16 -17.55 -0.09
CA LEU A 375 5.97 -16.80 -0.48
C LEU A 375 5.09 -17.60 -1.45
N GLY A 376 5.66 -18.35 -2.39
CA GLY A 376 4.90 -19.24 -3.27
C GLY A 376 4.18 -20.37 -2.51
N GLU A 377 4.80 -20.91 -1.46
CA GLU A 377 4.15 -21.89 -0.57
C GLU A 377 3.01 -21.27 0.24
N LEU A 378 3.15 -20.03 0.69
CA LEU A 378 2.06 -19.30 1.33
C LEU A 378 0.92 -19.03 0.35
N ALA A 379 1.20 -18.67 -0.90
CA ALA A 379 0.18 -18.46 -1.92
C ALA A 379 -0.66 -19.73 -2.19
N ARG A 380 -0.02 -20.91 -2.21
CA ARG A 380 -0.71 -22.20 -2.35
C ARG A 380 -1.65 -22.54 -1.19
N ARG A 381 -1.54 -21.80 -0.08
CA ARG A 381 -2.41 -21.90 1.11
C ARG A 381 -3.44 -20.77 1.15
N ASP A 382 -3.68 -20.09 0.03
CA ASP A 382 -4.58 -18.93 -0.10
C ASP A 382 -4.22 -17.77 0.82
N VAL A 383 -2.95 -17.65 1.22
CA VAL A 383 -2.45 -16.48 1.95
C VAL A 383 -2.27 -15.36 0.93
N VAL A 384 -3.14 -14.35 0.97
CA VAL A 384 -3.12 -13.19 0.06
C VAL A 384 -2.19 -12.10 0.59
N SER A 385 -2.07 -11.98 1.91
CA SER A 385 -1.34 -10.90 2.57
C SER A 385 -0.44 -11.38 3.71
N VAL A 386 0.79 -10.85 3.74
CA VAL A 386 1.78 -11.09 4.80
C VAL A 386 2.13 -9.77 5.48
N PHE A 387 1.95 -9.72 6.78
CA PHE A 387 2.42 -8.64 7.64
C PHE A 387 3.77 -9.02 8.25
N LEU A 388 4.84 -8.48 7.68
CA LEU A 388 6.22 -8.75 8.08
C LEU A 388 6.62 -7.85 9.24
N GLU A 389 6.81 -8.45 10.41
CA GLU A 389 7.41 -7.85 11.61
C GLU A 389 8.79 -8.45 11.89
N GLY A 390 9.54 -8.68 10.82
CA GLY A 390 10.90 -9.20 10.88
C GLY A 390 11.85 -8.17 11.50
N GLY A 391 12.78 -8.66 12.33
CA GLY A 391 13.94 -7.89 12.74
C GLY A 391 14.80 -7.45 11.54
N PRO A 392 15.83 -6.61 11.79
CA PRO A 392 16.57 -5.90 10.75
C PRO A 392 17.13 -6.80 9.63
N THR A 393 17.59 -8.01 9.97
CA THR A 393 18.12 -8.97 9.00
C THR A 393 17.05 -9.49 8.04
N LEU A 394 15.90 -9.94 8.55
CA LEU A 394 14.85 -10.51 7.68
C LEU A 394 14.26 -9.42 6.79
N ALA A 395 14.01 -8.23 7.35
CA ALA A 395 13.58 -7.07 6.57
C ALA A 395 14.57 -6.72 5.45
N GLY A 396 15.86 -6.74 5.75
CA GLY A 396 16.94 -6.55 4.79
C GLY A 396 16.90 -7.57 3.64
N SER A 397 16.72 -8.85 3.95
CA SER A 397 16.59 -9.92 2.95
C SER A 397 15.40 -9.71 2.01
N PHE A 398 14.23 -9.35 2.55
CA PHE A 398 13.04 -9.04 1.72
C PHE A 398 13.28 -7.84 0.79
N LEU A 399 13.88 -6.77 1.30
CA LEU A 399 14.20 -5.59 0.48
C LEU A 399 15.26 -5.89 -0.59
N ALA A 400 16.32 -6.62 -0.24
CA ALA A 400 17.37 -7.02 -1.18
C ALA A 400 16.85 -7.91 -2.32
N GLN A 401 15.75 -8.63 -2.10
CA GLN A 401 15.07 -9.45 -3.10
C GLN A 401 13.92 -8.72 -3.81
N GLY A 402 13.60 -7.47 -3.44
CA GLY A 402 12.51 -6.70 -4.04
C GLY A 402 11.11 -7.26 -3.71
N LEU A 403 10.96 -7.90 -2.54
CA LEU A 403 9.75 -8.61 -2.13
C LEU A 403 8.86 -7.80 -1.18
N ILE A 404 9.18 -6.52 -0.92
CA ILE A 404 8.32 -5.62 -0.13
C ILE A 404 7.41 -4.87 -1.09
N ASP A 405 6.10 -4.91 -0.84
CA ASP A 405 5.10 -4.18 -1.63
C ASP A 405 4.66 -2.91 -0.91
N ARG A 406 4.66 -2.92 0.42
CA ARG A 406 4.30 -1.79 1.27
C ARG A 406 5.19 -1.70 2.50
N VAL A 407 5.49 -0.49 2.93
CA VAL A 407 6.19 -0.16 4.17
C VAL A 407 5.24 0.60 5.08
N VAL A 408 5.09 0.13 6.32
CA VAL A 408 4.39 0.85 7.40
C VAL A 408 5.39 1.11 8.52
N ALA A 409 5.90 2.34 8.59
CA ALA A 409 6.87 2.74 9.60
C ALA A 409 6.19 3.50 10.73
N TYR A 410 6.51 3.15 11.97
CA TYR A 410 6.19 3.95 13.15
C TYR A 410 7.47 4.60 13.66
N VAL A 411 7.49 5.93 13.72
CA VAL A 411 8.63 6.72 14.14
C VAL A 411 8.28 7.42 15.46
N ALA A 412 8.92 6.99 16.54
CA ALA A 412 8.75 7.59 17.85
C ALA A 412 9.60 8.86 17.99
N PRO A 413 9.13 9.88 18.74
CA PRO A 413 9.88 11.10 19.02
C PRO A 413 10.97 10.86 20.09
N ALA A 414 11.87 9.93 19.82
CA ALA A 414 13.00 9.55 20.67
C ALA A 414 14.28 9.40 19.83
N LEU A 415 15.44 9.40 20.49
CA LEU A 415 16.76 9.25 19.88
C LEU A 415 17.58 8.21 20.66
N LEU A 416 18.17 7.22 19.98
CA LEU A 416 18.97 6.17 20.63
C LEU A 416 20.44 6.16 20.23
N GLY A 417 20.85 6.97 19.25
CA GLY A 417 22.25 7.15 18.87
C GLY A 417 22.85 5.87 18.29
N SER A 418 23.65 5.16 19.08
CA SER A 418 24.37 3.93 18.69
C SER A 418 23.54 2.65 18.77
N GLY A 419 22.22 2.77 18.98
CA GLY A 419 21.29 1.65 18.97
C GLY A 419 21.29 0.85 17.65
N ALA A 420 20.69 -0.34 17.70
CA ALA A 420 20.54 -1.19 16.52
C ALA A 420 19.69 -0.48 15.45
N ALA A 421 20.12 -0.51 14.19
CA ALA A 421 19.35 0.05 13.08
C ALA A 421 18.06 -0.74 12.84
N ALA A 422 16.99 -0.06 12.42
CA ALA A 422 15.73 -0.71 12.07
C ALA A 422 15.82 -1.59 10.80
N LEU A 423 16.80 -1.33 9.93
CA LEU A 423 17.07 -2.07 8.71
C LEU A 423 18.51 -2.57 8.72
N GLY A 424 18.70 -3.87 8.47
CA GLY A 424 20.01 -4.48 8.28
C GLY A 424 20.49 -4.38 6.83
N GLU A 425 21.38 -5.30 6.44
CA GLU A 425 21.87 -5.40 5.06
C GLU A 425 20.72 -5.60 4.05
N ALA A 426 20.53 -4.62 3.18
CA ALA A 426 19.39 -4.56 2.24
C ALA A 426 19.83 -4.51 0.76
N GLY A 427 21.06 -4.93 0.46
CA GLY A 427 21.61 -4.95 -0.90
C GLY A 427 21.97 -3.57 -1.46
N VAL A 428 22.17 -2.56 -0.61
CA VAL A 428 22.49 -1.19 -1.00
C VAL A 428 23.96 -0.88 -0.70
N ALA A 429 24.79 -0.83 -1.74
CA ALA A 429 26.22 -0.47 -1.60
C ALA A 429 26.50 1.02 -1.84
N THR A 430 25.63 1.72 -2.56
CA THR A 430 25.81 3.13 -2.94
C THR A 430 24.49 3.88 -2.90
N ILE A 431 24.53 5.21 -2.85
CA ILE A 431 23.32 6.05 -2.83
C ILE A 431 22.42 5.86 -4.07
N ALA A 432 23.01 5.47 -5.20
CA ALA A 432 22.26 5.16 -6.43
C ALA A 432 21.45 3.87 -6.30
N GLY A 433 21.90 2.92 -5.47
CA GLY A 433 21.19 1.68 -5.18
C GLY A 433 20.14 1.81 -4.07
N ALA A 434 19.89 3.02 -3.55
CA ALA A 434 18.96 3.20 -2.44
C ALA A 434 17.51 2.84 -2.85
N HIS A 435 16.83 2.08 -1.99
CA HIS A 435 15.40 1.80 -2.12
C HIS A 435 14.60 3.08 -1.98
N ARG A 436 14.07 3.61 -3.09
CA ARG A 436 13.22 4.81 -3.09
C ARG A 436 11.78 4.43 -2.84
N LEU A 437 11.10 5.20 -2.01
CA LEU A 437 9.70 4.99 -1.65
C LEU A 437 8.86 6.21 -2.06
N ALA A 438 7.60 5.99 -2.40
CA ALA A 438 6.58 7.04 -2.49
C ALA A 438 5.65 6.93 -1.28
N PHE A 439 5.37 8.06 -0.62
CA PHE A 439 4.41 8.08 0.49
C PHE A 439 2.98 8.04 -0.01
N ASP A 440 2.20 7.15 0.57
CA ASP A 440 0.75 7.06 0.38
C ASP A 440 -0.02 7.78 1.51
N ASP A 441 0.53 7.76 2.74
CA ASP A 441 -0.08 8.36 3.95
C ASP A 441 1.00 8.74 4.97
N VAL A 442 0.82 9.89 5.63
CA VAL A 442 1.67 10.38 6.71
C VAL A 442 0.78 11.00 7.79
N ARG A 443 0.78 10.44 9.00
CA ARG A 443 -0.11 10.92 10.07
C ARG A 443 0.43 10.63 11.46
N LEU A 444 -0.06 11.37 12.45
CA LEU A 444 0.19 11.05 13.87
C LEU A 444 -0.67 9.88 14.35
N VAL A 445 -0.11 9.07 15.24
CA VAL A 445 -0.81 8.03 16.01
C VAL A 445 -0.34 8.15 17.46
N GLY A 446 -1.14 8.81 18.29
CA GLY A 446 -0.65 9.30 19.58
C GLY A 446 0.53 10.27 19.36
N PRO A 447 1.66 10.12 20.09
CA PRO A 447 2.85 10.95 19.88
C PRO A 447 3.74 10.46 18.72
N ASP A 448 3.48 9.29 18.14
CA ASP A 448 4.32 8.72 17.08
C ASP A 448 3.86 9.18 15.69
N LEU A 449 4.78 9.22 14.73
CA LEU A 449 4.47 9.38 13.32
C LEU A 449 4.29 8.01 12.66
N ARG A 450 3.19 7.80 11.94
CA ARG A 450 2.99 6.64 11.07
C ARG A 450 3.13 7.05 9.61
N LEU A 451 4.06 6.39 8.92
CA LEU A 451 4.31 6.55 7.50
C LEU A 451 3.85 5.29 6.77
N THR A 452 3.02 5.43 5.74
CA THR A 452 2.71 4.36 4.79
C THR A 452 3.33 4.73 3.45
N ALA A 453 4.15 3.85 2.92
CA ALA A 453 4.87 4.09 1.67
C ALA A 453 4.95 2.82 0.84
N ARG A 454 5.18 2.98 -0.46
CA ARG A 454 5.39 1.88 -1.41
C ARG A 454 6.72 2.03 -2.13
N PRO A 455 7.44 0.94 -2.41
CA PRO A 455 8.65 1.02 -3.22
C PRO A 455 8.35 1.55 -4.62
N LEU A 456 9.23 2.45 -5.08
CA LEU A 456 9.23 2.89 -6.46
C LEU A 456 9.97 1.84 -7.31
N PRO A 457 9.49 1.55 -8.53
CA PRO A 457 10.25 0.72 -9.46
C PRO A 457 11.67 1.25 -9.59
N ALA A 458 12.66 0.35 -9.54
CA ALA A 458 14.04 0.73 -9.81
C ALA A 458 14.06 1.43 -11.18
N ARG A 459 14.62 2.64 -11.25
CA ARG A 459 14.82 3.30 -12.53
C ARG A 459 15.72 2.40 -13.36
N GLY A 460 15.17 1.82 -14.43
CA GLY A 460 15.99 1.13 -15.43
C GLY A 460 17.07 2.09 -15.96
N PRO A 461 18.16 1.57 -16.55
CA PRO A 461 19.13 2.44 -17.20
C PRO A 461 18.37 3.33 -18.19
N SER A 462 18.49 4.65 -18.04
CA SER A 462 17.96 5.60 -19.03
C SER A 462 18.43 5.14 -20.39
N ARG A 463 17.50 4.83 -21.31
CA ARG A 463 17.88 4.60 -22.72
C ARG A 463 18.77 5.77 -23.11
N PRO A 464 20.00 5.54 -23.61
CA PRO A 464 20.76 6.63 -24.17
C PRO A 464 19.88 7.27 -25.23
N GLY A 465 19.62 8.57 -25.06
CA GLY A 465 18.92 9.35 -26.08
C GLY A 465 19.63 9.16 -27.43
N PRO A 466 18.92 9.27 -28.56
CA PRO A 466 19.55 9.15 -29.86
C PRO A 466 20.76 10.09 -29.91
N SER A 467 21.95 9.52 -30.10
CA SER A 467 23.16 10.30 -30.35
C SER A 467 22.85 11.30 -31.46
N PRO A 468 23.21 12.59 -31.31
CA PRO A 468 23.03 13.53 -32.41
C PRO A 468 23.80 12.99 -33.60
N SER A 469 23.08 12.65 -34.67
CA SER A 469 23.65 12.27 -35.95
C SER A 469 24.55 13.41 -36.40
N ASN A 470 25.85 13.15 -36.48
CA ASN A 470 26.82 14.09 -37.00
C ASN A 470 26.40 14.45 -38.44
N PRO A 471 26.33 15.74 -38.83
CA PRO A 471 26.04 16.10 -40.20
C PRO A 471 27.16 15.57 -41.11
N PRO A 472 26.85 15.15 -42.36
CA PRO A 472 27.86 14.67 -43.27
C PRO A 472 28.85 15.79 -43.60
N HIS A 473 30.14 15.48 -43.48
CA HIS A 473 31.22 16.34 -43.98
C HIS A 473 31.05 16.54 -45.49
N PRO A 474 31.17 17.78 -46.01
CA PRO A 474 31.25 17.99 -47.45
C PRO A 474 32.58 17.41 -47.95
N SER A 475 32.50 16.50 -48.91
CA SER A 475 33.63 15.99 -49.67
C SER A 475 34.27 17.14 -50.45
N GLU A 476 35.53 17.45 -50.14
CA GLU A 476 36.41 18.27 -50.97
C GLU A 476 36.81 17.49 -52.23
N GLU A 477 36.76 18.18 -53.37
CA GLU A 477 37.35 17.78 -54.65
C GLU A 477 38.86 17.59 -54.53
N VAL A 478 39.38 16.42 -54.97
CA VAL A 478 40.54 16.25 -55.88
C VAL A 478 40.37 14.94 -56.64
#